data_AF-A0AA39AK03-F1
#
_entry.id   AF-A0AA39AK03-F1
#
_cell.length_a   1.000
_cell.length_b   1.000
_cell.length_c   1.000
_cell.angle_alpha   90.00
_cell.angle_beta   90.00
_cell.angle_gamma   90.00
#
_symmetry.space_group_name_H-M   'P 1'
#
loop_
_entity.id
_entity.type
_entity.pdbx_description
1 polymer ?
#
loop_
_entity_poly.entity_id
_entity_poly.type
_entity_poly.pdbx_seq_one_letter_code
_entity_poly.pdbx_strand_id
1 'polypeptide(L)'
;MHIMINIFHISKFLIQNLDIQSHAVRQQYPRNCKMYTYSISQSARLMEDFLELARDNTKNDLETCGILGAFLKMGTFYVTTLIIPKQESTSQNCQAINEEEIFAIQNEQSLFPVGWIHTHPSQSCFMSSIDLHTQYSYQVMVPEAFAIVMAPTDTSRSYGIFRLSDPVGMSILKDCPEEGFHHHNEPADGGPIYEHCSNIYINSNLRFEIFDLR
;
A
#
# COMPACT_ATOMS: atom_id res chain seq x y z
N MET A 1 4.13 -16.13 -25.24
CA MET A 1 5.02 -15.75 -24.13
C MET A 1 4.11 -15.45 -22.94
N HIS A 2 3.58 -16.50 -22.33
CA HIS A 2 2.67 -16.46 -21.18
C HIS A 2 3.47 -16.91 -19.98
N ILE A 3 3.73 -16.01 -19.03
CA ILE A 3 4.43 -16.34 -17.78
C ILE A 3 3.67 -15.66 -16.63
N MET A 4 3.07 -16.54 -15.82
CA MET A 4 2.82 -16.51 -14.37
C MET A 4 2.18 -15.24 -13.77
N ILE A 5 0.89 -15.37 -13.42
CA ILE A 5 0.21 -14.44 -12.51
C ILE A 5 -0.68 -15.26 -11.58
N ASN A 6 -0.14 -15.62 -10.43
CA ASN A 6 -0.90 -16.02 -9.26
C ASN A 6 -0.18 -15.47 -8.02
N ILE A 7 -0.57 -14.26 -7.61
CA ILE A 7 -0.63 -13.77 -6.23
C ILE A 7 -1.08 -12.30 -6.27
N PHE A 8 -2.13 -12.00 -5.50
CA PHE A 8 -2.89 -10.74 -5.40
C PHE A 8 -3.69 -10.34 -6.65
N HIS A 9 -5.01 -10.62 -6.64
CA HIS A 9 -5.95 -10.10 -7.64
C HIS A 9 -5.91 -8.56 -7.73
N ILE A 10 -5.66 -7.85 -6.61
CA ILE A 10 -5.55 -6.38 -6.55
C ILE A 10 -4.49 -5.86 -7.51
N SER A 11 -3.34 -6.54 -7.56
CA SER A 11 -2.27 -6.23 -8.49
C SER A 11 -2.75 -6.41 -9.93
N LYS A 12 -3.43 -7.51 -10.24
CA LYS A 12 -3.89 -7.81 -11.60
C LYS A 12 -4.99 -6.88 -12.08
N PHE A 13 -5.91 -6.46 -11.22
CA PHE A 13 -6.99 -5.54 -11.59
C PHE A 13 -6.50 -4.10 -11.69
N LEU A 14 -5.65 -3.64 -10.76
CA LEU A 14 -5.01 -2.33 -10.90
C LEU A 14 -4.06 -2.30 -12.11
N ILE A 15 -3.35 -3.41 -12.40
CA ILE A 15 -2.52 -3.59 -13.60
C ILE A 15 -3.35 -3.68 -14.88
N GLN A 16 -4.49 -4.38 -14.90
CA GLN A 16 -5.36 -4.44 -16.08
C GLN A 16 -6.06 -3.10 -16.36
N ASN A 17 -6.37 -2.34 -15.31
CA ASN A 17 -6.81 -0.96 -15.41
C ASN A 17 -5.64 0.02 -15.59
N LEU A 18 -4.38 -0.44 -15.75
CA LEU A 18 -3.26 0.43 -16.10
C LEU A 18 -3.58 1.24 -17.35
N ASP A 19 -4.29 0.75 -18.36
CA ASP A 19 -4.52 1.61 -19.52
C ASP A 19 -5.43 2.80 -19.20
N ILE A 20 -6.36 2.66 -18.25
CA ILE A 20 -7.29 3.72 -17.83
C ILE A 20 -6.65 4.61 -16.75
N GLN A 21 -6.12 4.01 -15.67
CA GLN A 21 -5.42 4.75 -14.63
C GLN A 21 -4.07 5.27 -15.12
N SER A 22 -3.24 4.51 -15.85
CA SER A 22 -2.00 5.08 -16.40
C SER A 22 -2.28 6.17 -17.42
N HIS A 23 -3.41 6.22 -18.14
CA HIS A 23 -3.72 7.40 -18.95
C HIS A 23 -4.06 8.62 -18.09
N ALA A 24 -4.86 8.47 -17.03
CA ALA A 24 -5.18 9.55 -16.09
C ALA A 24 -3.94 10.00 -15.28
N VAL A 25 -3.22 9.03 -14.70
CA VAL A 25 -1.95 9.18 -13.98
C VAL A 25 -0.88 9.78 -14.89
N ARG A 26 -0.70 9.33 -16.14
CA ARG A 26 0.29 9.94 -17.09
C ARG A 26 -0.11 11.31 -17.60
N GLN A 27 -1.39 11.69 -17.55
CA GLN A 27 -1.83 13.05 -17.87
C GLN A 27 -1.61 14.01 -16.68
N GLN A 28 -1.72 13.53 -15.45
CA GLN A 28 -1.45 14.30 -14.22
C GLN A 28 0.02 14.27 -13.76
N TYR A 29 0.79 13.21 -14.08
CA TYR A 29 2.25 13.15 -13.90
C TYR A 29 2.95 13.78 -15.11
N PRO A 30 3.59 14.95 -14.99
CA PRO A 30 4.37 15.53 -16.08
C PRO A 30 5.57 14.61 -16.42
N ARG A 31 5.66 14.19 -17.69
CA ARG A 31 6.63 13.20 -18.22
C ARG A 31 8.13 13.52 -18.04
N ASN A 32 8.50 14.63 -17.40
CA ASN A 32 9.86 15.18 -17.37
C ASN A 32 10.50 15.36 -15.99
N CYS A 33 9.90 14.93 -14.87
CA CYS A 33 10.56 15.06 -13.56
C CYS A 33 11.28 13.78 -13.12
N LYS A 34 12.45 13.52 -13.71
CA LYS A 34 13.51 12.81 -12.98
C LYS A 34 14.19 13.82 -12.03
N MET A 35 13.59 14.12 -10.86
CA MET A 35 14.34 14.58 -9.66
C MET A 35 13.51 14.88 -8.39
N TYR A 36 12.18 15.02 -8.47
CA TYR A 36 11.39 15.44 -7.31
C TYR A 36 10.44 14.33 -6.85
N THR A 37 10.78 13.69 -5.74
CA THR A 37 9.87 12.80 -5.01
C THR A 37 8.68 13.64 -4.51
N TYR A 38 7.45 13.29 -4.88
CA TYR A 38 6.29 14.00 -4.34
C TYR A 38 6.17 13.77 -2.84
N SER A 39 5.72 14.82 -2.15
CA SER A 39 5.43 14.75 -0.71
C SER A 39 4.08 14.09 -0.49
N ILE A 40 3.88 13.46 0.66
CA ILE A 40 2.62 12.81 1.04
C ILE A 40 2.16 13.44 2.34
N SER A 41 0.95 13.99 2.37
CA SER A 41 0.30 14.49 3.57
C SER A 41 -0.80 13.51 3.97
N GLN A 42 -0.73 12.97 5.19
CA GLN A 42 -1.77 12.11 5.74
C GLN A 42 -2.35 12.66 7.03
N SER A 43 -3.58 12.27 7.36
CA SER A 43 -4.22 12.68 8.61
C SER A 43 -3.52 12.08 9.83
N ALA A 44 -3.37 12.87 10.90
CA ALA A 44 -2.87 12.37 12.19
C ALA A 44 -3.76 11.27 12.80
N ARG A 45 -5.03 11.19 12.39
CA ARG A 45 -6.01 10.23 12.90
C ARG A 45 -6.07 8.93 12.11
N LEU A 46 -5.46 8.88 10.93
CA LEU A 46 -5.61 7.78 9.98
C LEU A 46 -5.32 6.40 10.60
N MET A 47 -4.21 6.30 11.33
CA MET A 47 -3.77 5.04 11.94
C MET A 47 -4.64 4.61 13.14
N GLU A 48 -5.11 5.57 13.95
CA GLU A 48 -5.98 5.30 15.10
C GLU A 48 -7.38 4.88 14.65
N ASP A 49 -7.98 5.64 13.73
CA ASP A 49 -9.30 5.35 13.18
C ASP A 49 -9.29 3.99 12.43
N PHE A 50 -8.20 3.66 11.73
CA PHE A 50 -8.02 2.34 11.11
C PHE A 50 -7.96 1.20 12.14
N LEU A 51 -7.18 1.36 13.23
CA LEU A 51 -7.09 0.35 14.28
C LEU A 51 -8.44 0.08 14.95
N GLU A 52 -9.26 1.11 15.14
CA GLU A 52 -10.62 0.96 15.66
C GLU A 52 -11.51 0.13 14.71
N LEU A 53 -11.42 0.36 13.40
CA LEU A 53 -12.13 -0.43 12.39
C LEU A 53 -11.66 -1.89 12.33
N ALA A 54 -10.37 -2.13 12.60
CA ALA A 54 -9.73 -3.44 12.59
C ALA A 54 -9.81 -4.17 13.94
N ARG A 55 -10.40 -3.56 14.98
CA ARG A 55 -10.32 -4.04 16.37
C ARG A 55 -10.79 -5.48 16.54
N ASP A 56 -11.95 -5.83 15.97
CA ASP A 56 -12.55 -7.15 16.18
C ASP A 56 -11.72 -8.24 15.51
N ASN A 57 -11.21 -8.00 14.30
CA ASN A 57 -10.28 -8.92 13.63
C ASN A 57 -8.97 -9.03 14.40
N THR A 58 -8.39 -7.90 14.81
CA THR A 58 -7.14 -7.86 15.59
C THR A 58 -7.27 -8.68 16.89
N LYS A 59 -8.40 -8.57 17.58
CA LYS A 59 -8.66 -9.36 18.81
C LYS A 59 -8.75 -10.87 18.54
N ASN A 60 -9.16 -11.27 17.34
CA ASN A 60 -9.25 -12.66 16.92
C ASN A 60 -7.99 -13.14 16.18
N ASP A 61 -6.88 -12.40 16.27
CA ASP A 61 -5.62 -12.69 15.57
C ASP A 61 -5.81 -12.80 14.04
N LEU A 62 -6.64 -11.92 13.48
CA LEU A 62 -6.85 -11.79 12.04
C LEU A 62 -6.33 -10.45 11.54
N GLU A 63 -5.55 -10.47 10.46
CA GLU A 63 -5.12 -9.25 9.79
C GLU A 63 -6.31 -8.53 9.14
N THR A 64 -6.20 -7.22 9.04
CA THR A 64 -7.15 -6.38 8.30
C THR A 64 -6.37 -5.43 7.42
N CYS A 65 -6.80 -5.19 6.18
CA CYS A 65 -6.25 -4.18 5.30
C CYS A 65 -7.25 -3.08 4.95
N GLY A 66 -6.70 -1.93 4.58
CA GLY A 66 -7.39 -0.79 3.99
C GLY A 66 -6.55 -0.13 2.89
N ILE A 67 -7.21 0.49 1.93
CA ILE A 67 -6.60 1.13 0.76
C ILE A 67 -6.63 2.65 0.91
N LEU A 68 -5.53 3.31 0.57
CA LEU A 68 -5.36 4.75 0.71
C LEU A 68 -5.54 5.46 -0.64
N GLY A 69 -6.57 6.30 -0.72
CA GLY A 69 -6.84 7.19 -1.85
C GLY A 69 -6.36 8.61 -1.57
N ALA A 70 -5.75 9.24 -2.57
CA ALA A 70 -5.29 10.62 -2.47
C ALA A 70 -5.52 11.43 -3.75
N PHE A 71 -5.62 12.75 -3.61
CA PHE A 71 -5.49 13.67 -4.76
C PHE A 71 -4.10 14.31 -4.78
N LEU A 72 -3.62 14.67 -5.97
CA LEU A 72 -2.34 15.36 -6.16
C LEU A 72 -2.57 16.87 -6.32
N LYS A 73 -1.91 17.69 -5.49
CA LYS A 73 -1.93 19.15 -5.62
C LYS A 73 -0.56 19.73 -5.31
N MET A 74 -0.03 20.53 -6.23
CA MET A 74 1.26 21.24 -6.08
C MET A 74 2.42 20.33 -5.65
N GLY A 75 2.50 19.12 -6.22
CA GLY A 75 3.56 18.15 -5.91
C GLY A 75 3.42 17.46 -4.55
N THR A 76 2.24 17.52 -3.94
CA THR A 76 1.90 16.81 -2.71
C THR A 76 0.66 15.94 -2.92
N PHE A 77 0.75 14.66 -2.58
CA PHE A 77 -0.39 13.78 -2.42
C PHE A 77 -1.06 14.03 -1.07
N TYR A 78 -2.36 14.28 -1.08
CA TYR A 78 -3.15 14.42 0.14
C TYR A 78 -4.00 13.18 0.30
N VAL A 79 -3.67 12.34 1.28
CA VAL A 79 -4.44 11.13 1.61
C VAL A 79 -5.73 11.56 2.26
N THR A 80 -6.83 11.43 1.51
CA THR A 80 -8.16 11.89 1.93
C THR A 80 -9.19 10.79 1.99
N THR A 81 -8.83 9.55 1.65
CA THR A 81 -9.78 8.45 1.59
C THR A 81 -9.13 7.19 2.14
N LEU A 82 -9.78 6.54 3.10
CA LEU A 82 -9.47 5.20 3.57
C LEU A 82 -10.63 4.29 3.16
N ILE A 83 -10.35 3.28 2.34
CA ILE A 83 -11.34 2.28 1.92
C ILE A 83 -11.03 1.00 2.69
N ILE A 84 -11.98 0.49 3.48
CA ILE A 84 -11.90 -0.85 4.06
C ILE A 84 -12.66 -1.79 3.12
N PRO A 85 -11.96 -2.57 2.30
CA PRO A 85 -12.63 -3.47 1.36
C PRO A 85 -13.22 -4.67 2.09
N LYS A 86 -14.17 -5.33 1.41
CA LYS A 86 -14.44 -6.76 1.69
C LYS A 86 -13.12 -7.50 1.57
N GLN A 87 -12.86 -8.44 2.48
CA GLN A 87 -11.57 -9.11 2.52
C GLN A 87 -11.65 -10.50 3.14
N GLU A 88 -10.76 -11.38 2.70
CA GLU A 88 -10.46 -12.63 3.39
C GLU A 88 -9.24 -12.42 4.28
N SER A 89 -9.38 -12.75 5.56
CA SER A 89 -8.36 -12.49 6.58
C SER A 89 -7.89 -13.78 7.22
N THR A 90 -6.58 -13.89 7.43
CA THR A 90 -5.92 -14.91 8.24
C THR A 90 -5.02 -14.25 9.28
N SER A 91 -4.34 -15.04 10.11
CA SER A 91 -3.37 -14.48 11.07
C SER A 91 -2.07 -14.01 10.43
N GLN A 92 -1.85 -14.23 9.13
CA GLN A 92 -0.58 -13.92 8.45
C GLN A 92 -0.74 -13.08 7.19
N ASN A 93 -1.98 -12.90 6.70
CA ASN A 93 -2.28 -12.07 5.55
C ASN A 93 -3.75 -11.65 5.55
N CYS A 94 -4.04 -10.62 4.77
CA CYS A 94 -5.39 -10.23 4.39
C CYS A 94 -5.43 -9.91 2.89
N GLN A 95 -6.50 -10.32 2.23
CA GLN A 95 -6.69 -10.11 0.79
C GLN A 95 -8.02 -9.42 0.54
N ALA A 96 -7.97 -8.24 -0.08
CA ALA A 96 -9.19 -7.58 -0.54
C ALA A 96 -9.87 -8.42 -1.63
N ILE A 97 -11.19 -8.45 -1.59
CA ILE A 97 -12.06 -9.04 -2.62
C ILE A 97 -12.94 -7.94 -3.22
N ASN A 98 -13.56 -8.22 -4.36
CA ASN A 98 -14.44 -7.28 -5.07
C ASN A 98 -13.78 -5.93 -5.39
N GLU A 99 -12.60 -5.99 -6.01
CA GLU A 99 -11.79 -4.81 -6.31
C GLU A 99 -12.47 -3.79 -7.24
N GLU A 100 -13.48 -4.21 -8.01
CA GLU A 100 -14.32 -3.31 -8.80
C GLU A 100 -14.99 -2.23 -7.94
N GLU A 101 -15.40 -2.56 -6.70
CA GLU A 101 -15.99 -1.59 -5.76
C GLU A 101 -14.94 -0.57 -5.28
N ILE A 102 -13.70 -1.02 -5.05
CA ILE A 102 -12.57 -0.15 -4.67
C ILE A 102 -12.25 0.83 -5.81
N PHE A 103 -12.17 0.33 -7.04
CA PHE A 103 -11.89 1.15 -8.21
C PHE A 103 -13.03 2.11 -8.53
N ALA A 104 -14.30 1.70 -8.35
CA ALA A 104 -15.43 2.59 -8.56
C ALA A 104 -15.32 3.85 -7.67
N ILE A 105 -15.01 3.68 -6.37
CA ILE A 105 -14.81 4.81 -5.44
C ILE A 105 -13.62 5.67 -5.87
N GLN A 106 -12.48 5.06 -6.17
CA GLN A 106 -11.28 5.80 -6.58
C GLN A 106 -11.51 6.58 -7.87
N ASN A 107 -12.18 5.98 -8.85
CA ASN A 107 -12.46 6.61 -10.14
C ASN A 107 -13.48 7.74 -10.00
N GLU A 108 -14.59 7.52 -9.28
CA GLU A 108 -15.62 8.53 -9.04
C GLU A 108 -15.03 9.77 -8.33
N GLN A 109 -14.14 9.56 -7.36
CA GLN A 109 -13.48 10.64 -6.63
C GLN A 109 -12.17 11.13 -7.28
N SER A 110 -11.77 10.57 -8.44
CA SER A 110 -10.51 10.90 -9.13
C SER A 110 -9.27 10.79 -8.22
N LEU A 111 -9.20 9.71 -7.45
CA LEU A 111 -8.15 9.42 -6.48
C LEU A 111 -7.05 8.52 -7.04
N PHE A 112 -5.83 8.77 -6.61
CA PHE A 112 -4.67 7.91 -6.80
C PHE A 112 -4.60 6.85 -5.69
N PRO A 113 -4.30 5.58 -6.01
CA PRO A 113 -4.03 4.53 -5.02
C PRO A 113 -2.61 4.68 -4.46
N VAL A 114 -2.41 5.66 -3.57
CA VAL A 114 -1.07 6.03 -3.09
C VAL A 114 -0.54 5.13 -1.97
N GLY A 115 -1.28 4.11 -1.56
CA GLY A 115 -0.79 3.18 -0.57
C GLY A 115 -1.89 2.34 0.05
N TRP A 116 -1.51 1.64 1.11
CA TRP A 116 -2.36 0.74 1.87
C TRP A 116 -1.89 0.66 3.31
N ILE A 117 -2.77 0.19 4.18
CA ILE A 117 -2.53 0.02 5.61
C ILE A 117 -3.04 -1.35 6.04
N HIS A 118 -2.28 -2.08 6.85
CA HIS A 118 -2.74 -3.35 7.41
C HIS A 118 -2.30 -3.57 8.86
N THR A 119 -2.93 -4.52 9.53
CA THR A 119 -2.55 -4.94 10.88
C THR A 119 -1.67 -6.18 10.88
N HIS A 120 -0.69 -6.19 11.78
CA HIS A 120 -0.03 -7.38 12.31
C HIS A 120 -0.51 -7.56 13.76
N PRO A 121 -1.57 -8.34 14.02
CA PRO A 121 -2.18 -8.44 15.35
C PRO A 121 -1.19 -8.90 16.42
N SER A 122 -0.37 -9.90 16.10
CA SER A 122 0.54 -10.57 17.05
C SER A 122 2.02 -10.52 16.62
N GLN A 123 2.29 -10.14 15.37
CA GLN A 123 3.63 -10.09 14.80
C GLN A 123 4.31 -8.75 15.11
N SER A 124 5.63 -8.73 14.98
CA SER A 124 6.40 -7.49 15.01
C SER A 124 6.10 -6.59 13.80
N CYS A 125 6.51 -5.34 13.89
CA CYS A 125 6.36 -4.37 12.81
C CYS A 125 7.45 -4.52 11.73
N PHE A 126 7.15 -5.24 10.65
CA PHE A 126 8.01 -5.44 9.48
C PHE A 126 7.18 -5.67 8.21
N MET A 127 7.81 -5.66 7.03
CA MET A 127 7.17 -6.05 5.77
C MET A 127 7.43 -7.55 5.51
N SER A 128 6.38 -8.36 5.48
CA SER A 128 6.44 -9.78 5.12
C SER A 128 6.71 -9.98 3.62
N SER A 129 7.06 -11.19 3.21
CA SER A 129 7.21 -11.53 1.77
C SER A 129 5.97 -11.16 0.95
N ILE A 130 4.79 -11.41 1.52
CA ILE A 130 3.51 -11.07 0.91
C ILE A 130 3.36 -9.55 0.80
N ASP A 131 3.71 -8.80 1.84
CA ASP A 131 3.61 -7.34 1.85
C ASP A 131 4.54 -6.71 0.83
N LEU A 132 5.74 -7.26 0.63
CA LEU A 132 6.70 -6.79 -0.37
C LEU A 132 6.16 -6.91 -1.79
N HIS A 133 5.53 -8.04 -2.12
CA HIS A 133 4.90 -8.25 -3.44
C HIS A 133 3.67 -7.36 -3.66
N THR A 134 2.85 -7.16 -2.61
CA THR A 134 1.74 -6.21 -2.65
C THR A 134 2.26 -4.80 -2.88
N GLN A 135 3.25 -4.36 -2.10
CA GLN A 135 3.85 -3.04 -2.20
C GLN A 135 4.52 -2.80 -3.55
N TYR A 136 5.19 -3.80 -4.13
CA TYR A 136 5.75 -3.71 -5.48
C TYR A 136 4.69 -3.29 -6.50
N SER A 137 3.51 -3.91 -6.43
CA SER A 137 2.42 -3.61 -7.35
C SER A 137 1.96 -2.16 -7.24
N TYR A 138 1.79 -1.65 -6.01
CA TYR A 138 1.46 -0.23 -5.77
C TYR A 138 2.56 0.70 -6.29
N GLN A 139 3.83 0.40 -6.00
CA GLN A 139 4.97 1.26 -6.31
C GLN A 139 5.32 1.28 -7.82
N VAL A 140 4.95 0.24 -8.57
CA VAL A 140 5.00 0.24 -10.05
C VAL A 140 4.03 1.26 -10.63
N MET A 141 2.85 1.44 -10.01
CA MET A 141 1.81 2.34 -10.50
C MET A 141 2.01 3.78 -10.05
N VAL A 142 2.37 3.95 -8.77
CA VAL A 142 2.64 5.23 -8.14
C VAL A 142 4.01 5.13 -7.45
N PRO A 143 5.08 5.72 -7.97
CA PRO A 143 6.43 5.60 -7.40
C PRO A 143 6.54 6.08 -5.94
N GLU A 144 5.65 6.95 -5.51
CA GLU A 144 5.51 7.43 -4.14
C GLU A 144 4.66 6.53 -3.24
N ALA A 145 4.14 5.40 -3.73
CA ALA A 145 3.28 4.54 -2.93
C ALA A 145 3.98 4.00 -1.68
N PHE A 146 3.21 3.77 -0.63
CA PHE A 146 3.70 3.31 0.66
C PHE A 146 2.75 2.33 1.35
N ALA A 147 3.29 1.55 2.28
CA ALA A 147 2.55 0.64 3.14
C ALA A 147 2.66 1.10 4.60
N ILE A 148 1.56 1.05 5.35
CA ILE A 148 1.56 1.21 6.80
C ILE A 148 1.29 -0.14 7.45
N VAL A 149 2.21 -0.59 8.31
CA VAL A 149 2.02 -1.78 9.14
C VAL A 149 1.67 -1.32 10.55
N MET A 150 0.50 -1.70 11.05
CA MET A 150 0.06 -1.48 12.43
C MET A 150 0.32 -2.73 13.26
N ALA A 151 1.24 -2.68 14.21
CA ALA A 151 1.63 -3.81 15.06
C ALA A 151 1.30 -3.52 16.54
N PRO A 152 0.02 -3.58 16.95
CA PRO A 152 -0.41 -3.09 18.27
C PRO A 152 0.19 -3.85 19.47
N THR A 153 0.68 -5.08 19.27
CA THR A 153 1.31 -5.89 20.32
C THR A 153 2.83 -5.79 20.34
N ASP A 154 3.45 -5.16 19.33
CA ASP A 154 4.89 -4.94 19.28
C ASP A 154 5.29 -3.80 20.22
N THR A 155 5.88 -4.17 21.35
CA THR A 155 6.34 -3.22 22.38
C THR A 155 7.52 -2.35 21.94
N SER A 156 8.23 -2.72 20.87
CA SER A 156 9.37 -1.96 20.33
C SER A 156 8.94 -0.93 19.29
N ARG A 157 7.91 -1.25 18.50
CA ARG A 157 7.45 -0.43 17.37
C ARG A 157 5.99 -0.75 17.04
N SER A 158 5.07 0.10 17.51
CA SER A 158 3.63 -0.14 17.32
C SER A 158 3.13 0.10 15.89
N TYR A 159 3.91 0.78 15.04
CA TYR A 159 3.63 0.92 13.62
C TYR A 159 4.89 1.26 12.82
N GLY A 160 4.82 1.07 11.52
CA GLY A 160 5.87 1.42 10.58
C GLY A 160 5.29 1.84 9.25
N ILE A 161 5.93 2.82 8.62
CA ILE A 161 5.57 3.26 7.28
C ILE A 161 6.74 2.96 6.35
N PHE A 162 6.46 2.17 5.31
CA PHE A 162 7.48 1.54 4.49
C PHE A 162 7.22 1.73 2.99
N ARG A 163 8.29 1.60 2.21
CA ARG A 163 8.27 1.51 0.75
C ARG A 163 9.36 0.54 0.31
N LEU A 164 9.29 0.02 -0.93
CA LEU A 164 10.42 -0.73 -1.48
C LEU A 164 11.57 0.23 -1.80
N SER A 165 12.80 -0.25 -1.57
CA SER A 165 13.97 0.49 -2.04
C SER A 165 13.98 0.51 -3.58
N ASP A 166 14.34 1.65 -4.15
CA ASP A 166 14.34 1.89 -5.59
C ASP A 166 15.74 2.39 -5.99
N PRO A 167 16.47 1.68 -6.88
CA PRO A 167 15.99 0.61 -7.76
C PRO A 167 16.07 -0.82 -7.21
N VAL A 168 16.77 -1.04 -6.10
CA VAL A 168 17.23 -2.37 -5.68
C VAL A 168 16.08 -3.32 -5.32
N GLY A 169 15.26 -2.97 -4.33
CA GLY A 169 14.11 -3.78 -3.91
C GLY A 169 13.09 -3.97 -5.02
N MET A 170 12.77 -2.88 -5.75
CA MET A 170 11.89 -2.94 -6.92
C MET A 170 12.37 -3.95 -7.97
N SER A 171 13.67 -4.02 -8.24
CA SER A 171 14.23 -4.99 -9.20
C SER A 171 14.15 -6.44 -8.70
N ILE A 172 14.39 -6.67 -7.41
CA ILE A 172 14.31 -8.02 -6.82
C ILE A 172 12.89 -8.57 -6.91
N LEU A 173 11.89 -7.76 -6.56
CA LEU A 173 10.49 -8.19 -6.58
C LEU A 173 9.98 -8.36 -8.02
N LYS A 174 10.43 -7.53 -8.96
CA LYS A 174 10.10 -7.65 -10.38
C LYS A 174 10.48 -9.00 -10.99
N ASP A 175 11.65 -9.52 -10.63
CA ASP A 175 12.22 -10.74 -11.22
C ASP A 175 11.93 -11.99 -10.35
N CYS A 176 11.15 -11.85 -9.28
CA CYS A 176 10.81 -12.94 -8.37
C CYS A 176 9.68 -13.81 -8.93
N PRO A 177 9.90 -15.12 -9.18
CA PRO A 177 8.89 -16.02 -9.72
C PRO A 177 8.11 -16.79 -8.64
N GLU A 178 8.50 -16.65 -7.38
CA GLU A 178 8.02 -17.48 -6.28
C GLU A 178 6.64 -17.05 -5.79
N GLU A 179 5.85 -18.03 -5.38
CA GLU A 179 4.51 -17.84 -4.86
C GLU A 179 4.44 -18.21 -3.36
N GLY A 180 3.55 -17.56 -2.60
CA GLY A 180 3.33 -17.76 -1.18
C GLY A 180 4.38 -17.08 -0.30
N PHE A 181 4.52 -17.54 0.94
CA PHE A 181 5.57 -17.08 1.84
C PHE A 181 6.92 -17.67 1.44
N HIS A 182 7.88 -16.82 1.10
CA HIS A 182 9.25 -17.19 0.77
C HIS A 182 10.24 -16.12 1.24
N HIS A 183 11.53 -16.41 1.12
CA HIS A 183 12.58 -15.45 1.39
C HIS A 183 13.11 -14.86 0.09
N HIS A 184 13.39 -13.57 0.09
CA HIS A 184 14.11 -12.90 -0.99
C HIS A 184 15.61 -12.91 -0.70
N ASN A 185 16.41 -13.07 -1.75
CA ASN A 185 17.86 -12.95 -1.64
C ASN A 185 18.25 -11.55 -1.17
N GLU A 186 19.25 -11.47 -0.30
CA GLU A 186 19.83 -10.20 0.09
C GLU A 186 20.39 -9.48 -1.14
N PRO A 187 20.16 -8.15 -1.27
CA PRO A 187 20.78 -7.36 -2.31
C PRO A 187 22.31 -7.50 -2.35
N ALA A 188 22.89 -7.51 -3.55
CA ALA A 188 24.34 -7.65 -3.74
C ALA A 188 25.15 -6.50 -3.12
N ASP A 189 24.53 -5.33 -2.93
CA ASP A 189 25.12 -4.18 -2.26
C ASP A 189 24.95 -4.20 -0.72
N GLY A 190 24.30 -5.23 -0.18
CA GLY A 190 23.98 -5.36 1.24
C GLY A 190 22.91 -4.37 1.72
N GLY A 191 22.25 -3.65 0.80
CA GLY A 191 21.15 -2.75 1.13
C GLY A 191 19.89 -3.50 1.54
N PRO A 192 18.88 -2.81 2.11
CA PRO A 192 17.61 -3.43 2.43
C PRO A 192 16.68 -3.48 1.20
N ILE A 193 15.81 -4.50 1.13
CA ILE A 193 14.78 -4.64 0.08
C ILE A 193 13.68 -3.57 0.23
N TYR A 194 13.42 -3.14 1.45
CA TYR A 194 12.45 -2.09 1.77
C TYR A 194 13.04 -1.16 2.82
N GLU A 195 12.51 0.06 2.87
CA GLU A 195 13.00 1.11 3.74
C GLU A 195 11.84 1.92 4.33
N HIS A 196 12.15 2.75 5.32
CA HIS A 196 11.17 3.68 5.87
C HIS A 196 10.80 4.75 4.84
N CYS A 197 9.51 5.00 4.69
CA CYS A 197 9.00 6.03 3.79
C CYS A 197 9.18 7.43 4.44
N SER A 198 10.13 8.21 3.93
CA SER A 198 10.56 9.49 4.54
C SER A 198 9.84 10.73 3.99
N ASN A 199 9.12 10.61 2.88
CA ASN A 199 8.41 11.72 2.23
C ASN A 199 6.97 11.92 2.76
N ILE A 200 6.67 11.45 3.97
CA ILE A 200 5.35 11.54 4.59
C ILE A 200 5.32 12.59 5.70
N TYR A 201 4.31 13.45 5.66
CA TYR A 201 4.02 14.49 6.64
C TYR A 201 2.68 14.21 7.32
N ILE A 202 2.69 14.23 8.65
CA ILE A 202 1.47 14.10 9.45
C ILE A 202 0.80 15.47 9.57
N ASN A 203 -0.46 15.54 9.18
CA ASN A 203 -1.24 16.78 9.19
C ASN A 203 -2.49 16.62 10.07
N SER A 204 -2.50 17.28 11.23
CA SER A 204 -3.61 17.24 12.18
C SER A 204 -4.90 17.89 11.68
N ASN A 205 -4.81 18.76 10.66
CA ASN A 205 -5.96 19.46 10.08
C ASN A 205 -6.52 18.74 8.84
N LEU A 206 -5.79 17.75 8.30
CA LEU A 206 -6.25 16.99 7.15
C LEU A 206 -7.35 16.02 7.60
N ARG A 207 -8.55 16.22 7.03
CA ARG A 207 -9.66 15.29 7.16
C ARG A 207 -9.58 14.27 6.04
N PHE A 208 -10.08 13.08 6.33
CA PHE A 208 -10.24 12.01 5.35
C PHE A 208 -11.61 11.35 5.55
N GLU A 209 -12.09 10.71 4.49
CA GLU A 209 -13.34 9.95 4.46
C GLU A 209 -13.03 8.46 4.60
N ILE A 210 -13.94 7.73 5.24
CA ILE A 210 -13.84 6.29 5.42
C ILE A 210 -14.98 5.64 4.63
N PHE A 211 -14.62 4.72 3.73
CA PHE A 211 -15.56 3.87 3.01
C PHE A 211 -15.40 2.44 3.51
N ASP A 212 -16.31 1.97 4.36
CA ASP A 212 -16.32 0.59 4.84
C ASP A 212 -17.26 -0.25 3.98
N LEU A 213 -16.71 -1.22 3.25
CA LEU A 213 -17.42 -2.07 2.29
C LEU A 213 -17.72 -3.48 2.81
N ARG A 214 -17.31 -3.80 4.05
CA ARG A 214 -17.41 -5.14 4.63
C ARG A 214 -18.84 -5.65 4.81
#